data_AF-A0AAN8G6R4-F1
#
_entry.id   AF-A0AAN8G6R4-F1
#
_cell.length_a   1.000
_cell.length_b   1.000
_cell.length_c   1.000
_cell.angle_alpha   90.00
_cell.angle_beta   90.00
_cell.angle_gamma   90.00
#
_symmetry.space_group_name_H-M   'P 1'
#
loop_
_entity.id
_entity.type
_entity.pdbx_description
1 polymer ?
#
loop_
_entity_poly.entity_id
_entity_poly.type
_entity_poly.pdbx_seq_one_letter_code
_entity_poly.pdbx_strand_id
1 'polypeptide(L)'
;MVPYYSLACSIYFGLCVELLTAAQSTVCSRIPGGGEFRCPKLDRNGAIKCIYDSQICNHTADCPDGDDEIPALCLLYAVLDANIKKVFDFIITGLESYRRDM
;
A
#
# COMPACT_ATOMS: atom_id res chain seq x y z
N MET A 1 9.38 13.19 26.33
CA MET A 1 9.22 14.66 26.45
C MET A 1 9.76 15.27 25.16
N VAL A 2 8.87 15.88 24.39
CA VAL A 2 9.14 16.47 23.07
C VAL A 2 9.91 17.78 23.21
N PRO A 3 10.83 18.11 22.28
CA PRO A 3 11.00 19.49 21.88
C PRO A 3 10.67 19.66 20.39
N TYR A 4 9.66 20.48 20.17
CA TYR A 4 9.37 21.21 18.95
C TYR A 4 10.63 21.87 18.38
N TYR A 5 10.99 21.62 17.13
CA TYR A 5 11.53 22.65 16.22
C TYR A 5 11.23 22.30 14.77
N SER A 6 10.14 22.89 14.29
CA SER A 6 9.76 22.98 12.88
C SER A 6 10.18 24.35 12.39
N LEU A 7 11.34 24.51 11.77
CA LEU A 7 11.72 25.74 11.06
C LEU A 7 12.59 25.44 9.83
N ALA A 8 11.94 25.55 8.67
CA ALA A 8 12.41 26.08 7.38
C ALA A 8 13.68 25.52 6.71
N CYS A 9 13.43 24.90 5.55
CA CYS A 9 14.36 24.76 4.42
C CYS A 9 14.84 26.16 3.97
N SER A 10 16.10 26.51 4.25
CA SER A 10 16.68 27.79 3.82
C SER A 10 16.97 27.80 2.31
N ILE A 11 16.50 28.86 1.65
CA ILE A 11 16.47 29.08 0.19
C ILE A 11 17.80 29.63 -0.35
N TYR A 12 18.93 29.33 0.28
CA TYR A 12 20.24 29.82 -0.15
C TYR A 12 21.05 28.65 -0.69
N PHE A 13 21.32 28.67 -2.00
CA PHE A 13 22.08 27.68 -2.76
C PHE A 13 21.34 26.38 -3.13
N GLY A 14 20.30 26.50 -3.97
CA GLY A 14 20.13 25.72 -5.22
C GLY A 14 20.35 24.20 -5.28
N LEU A 15 20.50 23.52 -4.16
CA LEU A 15 20.72 22.08 -4.04
C LEU A 15 19.94 21.63 -2.80
N CYS A 16 18.75 21.09 -3.02
CA CYS A 16 18.15 20.18 -2.06
C CYS A 16 19.07 18.95 -2.07
N VAL A 17 20.11 18.96 -1.23
CA VAL A 17 20.92 17.76 -1.02
C VAL A 17 19.94 16.77 -0.43
N GLU A 18 19.63 15.72 -1.19
CA GLU A 18 18.95 14.51 -0.71
C GLU A 18 19.83 13.88 0.38
N LEU A 19 19.87 14.51 1.56
CA LEU A 19 20.14 13.82 2.79
C LEU A 19 19.06 12.75 2.84
N LEU A 20 19.49 11.52 2.63
CA LEU A 20 18.80 10.25 2.80
C LEU A 20 18.08 10.24 4.16
N THR A 21 17.00 11.01 4.25
CA THR A 21 15.86 10.59 5.02
C THR A 21 15.49 9.28 4.34
N ALA A 22 15.69 8.18 5.06
CA ALA A 22 14.99 6.95 4.74
C ALA A 22 13.50 7.33 4.80
N ALA A 23 13.00 7.87 3.69
CA ALA A 23 11.59 7.99 3.43
C ALA A 23 11.14 6.55 3.46
N GLN A 24 10.64 6.13 4.61
CA GLN A 24 10.03 4.83 4.77
C GLN A 24 8.83 4.89 3.85
N SER A 25 9.04 4.42 2.62
CA SER A 25 8.08 4.51 1.54
C SER A 25 6.78 3.92 2.08
N THR A 26 5.77 4.75 2.25
CA THR A 26 4.45 4.35 2.77
C THR A 26 3.68 3.48 1.78
N VAL A 27 4.33 3.15 0.67
CA VAL A 27 3.81 2.43 -0.48
C VAL A 27 4.71 1.23 -0.72
N CYS A 28 4.09 0.07 -0.86
CA CYS A 28 4.78 -1.12 -1.33
C CYS A 28 5.25 -0.87 -2.76
N SER A 29 6.56 -0.65 -2.92
CA SER A 29 7.15 -0.49 -4.24
C SER A 29 6.97 -1.78 -5.02
N ARG A 30 6.50 -1.67 -6.26
CA ARG A 30 6.34 -2.78 -7.21
C ARG A 30 7.71 -3.24 -7.73
N ILE A 31 8.57 -3.68 -6.83
CA ILE A 31 9.84 -4.35 -7.17
C ILE A 31 9.54 -5.81 -7.53
N PRO A 32 10.24 -6.42 -8.50
CA PRO A 32 10.14 -7.84 -8.73
C PRO A 32 10.56 -8.59 -7.45
N GLY A 33 9.64 -9.31 -6.84
CA GLY A 33 9.85 -9.93 -5.53
C GLY A 33 9.29 -9.15 -4.32
N GLY A 34 8.64 -8.01 -4.52
CA GLY A 34 7.90 -7.28 -3.48
C GLY A 34 6.39 -7.46 -3.58
N GLY A 35 5.72 -7.57 -2.43
CA GLY A 35 4.25 -7.65 -2.33
C GLY A 35 3.55 -6.36 -2.76
N GLU A 36 2.29 -6.47 -3.20
CA GLU A 36 1.48 -5.34 -3.66
C GLU A 36 0.62 -4.74 -2.53
N PHE A 37 0.33 -5.51 -1.48
CA PHE A 37 -0.57 -5.15 -0.39
C PHE A 37 0.20 -4.87 0.89
N ARG A 38 -0.22 -3.83 1.64
CA ARG A 38 0.37 -3.49 2.94
C ARG A 38 -0.40 -4.14 4.08
N CYS A 39 0.32 -4.65 5.08
CA CYS A 39 -0.29 -5.02 6.35
C CYS A 39 -0.83 -3.78 7.09
N PRO A 40 -1.98 -3.88 7.78
CA PRO A 40 -2.54 -2.77 8.56
C PRO A 40 -1.63 -2.33 9.72
N LYS A 41 -0.89 -3.29 10.27
CA LYS A 41 0.03 -3.10 11.39
C LYS A 41 1.48 -3.17 10.92
N LEU A 42 2.31 -2.37 11.59
CA LEU A 42 3.76 -2.40 11.41
C LEU A 42 4.32 -3.66 12.06
N ASP A 43 5.47 -4.12 11.59
CA ASP A 43 6.21 -5.19 12.23
C ASP A 43 6.80 -4.75 13.59
N ARG A 44 7.49 -5.68 14.27
CA ARG A 44 8.14 -5.42 15.57
C ARG A 44 9.19 -4.31 15.53
N ASN A 45 9.69 -3.97 14.35
CA ASN A 45 10.71 -2.94 14.11
C ASN A 45 10.08 -1.63 13.62
N GLY A 46 8.75 -1.54 13.53
CA GLY A 46 8.05 -0.37 13.02
C GLY A 46 8.09 -0.23 11.49
N ALA A 47 8.43 -1.29 10.75
CA ALA A 47 8.43 -1.30 9.30
C ALA A 47 7.11 -1.81 8.71
N ILE A 48 6.75 -1.30 7.54
CA ILE A 48 5.58 -1.77 6.78
C ILE A 48 5.93 -3.12 6.15
N LYS A 49 5.12 -4.14 6.40
CA LYS A 49 5.21 -5.42 5.70
C LYS A 49 4.32 -5.40 4.47
N CYS A 50 4.89 -5.84 3.34
CA CYS A 50 4.18 -5.97 2.07
C CYS A 50 4.00 -7.46 1.72
N ILE A 51 2.80 -7.83 1.29
CA ILE A 51 2.39 -9.20 0.95
C ILE A 51 1.77 -9.23 -0.46
N TYR A 52 1.75 -10.40 -1.09
CA TYR A 52 1.09 -10.60 -2.39
C TYR A 52 -0.41 -10.78 -2.26
N ASP A 53 -1.14 -10.62 -3.36
CA ASP A 53 -2.56 -10.97 -3.47
C ASP A 53 -2.83 -12.43 -3.11
N SER A 54 -1.96 -13.33 -3.59
CA SER A 54 -1.99 -14.77 -3.31
C SER A 54 -1.68 -15.14 -1.86
N GLN A 55 -1.20 -14.16 -1.08
CA GLN A 55 -0.93 -14.33 0.35
C GLN A 55 -2.10 -13.94 1.24
N ILE A 56 -3.14 -13.32 0.69
CA ILE A 56 -4.33 -12.98 1.46
C ILE A 56 -5.20 -14.22 1.58
N CYS A 57 -5.51 -14.64 2.82
CA CYS A 57 -6.38 -15.79 3.11
C CYS A 57 -5.87 -17.11 2.51
N ASN A 58 -4.56 -17.33 2.56
CA ASN A 58 -3.87 -18.54 2.10
C ASN A 58 -3.65 -19.59 3.22
N HIS A 59 -4.24 -19.40 4.41
CA HIS A 59 -4.06 -20.21 5.62
C HIS A 59 -2.68 -20.06 6.30
N THR A 60 -1.89 -19.06 5.91
CA THR A 60 -0.58 -18.75 6.47
C THR A 60 -0.57 -17.30 6.91
N ALA A 61 -0.28 -17.04 8.18
CA ALA A 61 -0.18 -15.66 8.67
C ALA A 61 1.05 -14.97 8.07
N ASP A 62 0.83 -14.18 7.02
CA ASP A 62 1.84 -13.40 6.34
C ASP A 62 1.96 -12.01 6.98
N CYS A 63 0.92 -11.42 7.58
CA CYS A 63 1.05 -10.20 8.37
C CYS A 63 1.54 -10.46 9.82
N PRO A 64 2.16 -9.45 10.48
CA PRO A 64 2.72 -9.61 11.84
C PRO A 64 1.71 -10.11 12.88
N ASP A 65 0.46 -9.65 12.77
CA ASP A 65 -0.65 -10.01 13.67
C ASP A 65 -1.62 -11.02 13.01
N GLY A 66 -1.32 -11.51 11.81
CA GLY A 66 -2.21 -12.42 11.06
C GLY A 66 -3.50 -11.77 10.57
N ASP A 67 -3.53 -10.44 10.42
CA ASP A 67 -4.69 -9.69 9.91
C ASP A 67 -5.20 -10.20 8.55
N ASP A 68 -4.30 -10.74 7.74
CA ASP A 68 -4.53 -11.36 6.44
C ASP A 68 -5.29 -12.70 6.50
N GLU A 69 -5.38 -13.33 7.68
CA GLU A 69 -6.02 -14.64 7.90
C GLU A 69 -7.23 -14.57 8.86
N ILE A 70 -7.70 -13.36 9.18
CA ILE A 70 -8.89 -13.20 10.05
C ILE A 70 -10.14 -13.66 9.28
N PRO A 71 -10.92 -14.65 9.75
CA PRO A 71 -12.03 -15.22 8.99
C PRO A 71 -13.08 -14.21 8.53
N ALA A 72 -13.40 -13.23 9.39
CA ALA A 72 -14.34 -12.16 9.05
C ALA A 72 -13.81 -11.23 7.94
N LEU A 73 -12.51 -10.96 7.93
CA LEU A 73 -11.86 -10.16 6.89
C LEU A 73 -11.71 -10.95 5.59
N CYS A 74 -11.44 -12.26 5.67
CA CYS A 74 -11.38 -13.13 4.50
C CYS A 74 -12.72 -13.23 3.78
N LEU A 75 -13.82 -13.35 4.52
CA LEU A 75 -15.16 -13.32 3.92
C LEU A 75 -15.42 -11.98 3.21
N LEU A 76 -15.09 -10.87 3.88
CA LEU A 76 -15.24 -9.54 3.28
C LEU A 76 -14.39 -9.41 2.01
N TYR A 77 -13.12 -9.83 2.06
CA TYR A 77 -12.21 -9.81 0.92
C TYR A 77 -12.77 -10.61 -0.27
N ALA A 78 -13.25 -11.83 -0.03
CA ALA A 78 -13.85 -12.66 -1.06
C ALA A 78 -15.10 -12.00 -1.72
N VAL A 79 -15.95 -11.36 -0.92
CA VAL A 79 -17.13 -10.64 -1.44
C VAL A 79 -16.71 -9.42 -2.26
N LEU A 80 -15.72 -8.66 -1.79
CA LEU A 80 -15.22 -7.48 -2.50
C LEU A 80 -14.54 -7.87 -3.81
N ASP A 81 -13.70 -8.89 -3.81
CA ASP A 81 -13.02 -9.38 -5.02
C ASP A 81 -14.04 -9.89 -6.06
N ALA A 82 -15.06 -10.64 -5.61
CA ALA A 82 -16.07 -11.19 -6.51
C ALA A 82 -16.98 -10.11 -7.16
N ASN A 83 -17.23 -9.00 -6.46
CA ASN A 83 -18.25 -8.03 -6.85
C ASN A 83 -17.67 -6.66 -7.24
N ILE A 84 -16.81 -6.09 -6.40
CA ILE A 84 -16.31 -4.73 -6.57
C ILE A 84 -15.26 -4.67 -7.69
N LYS A 85 -14.39 -5.67 -7.82
CA LYS A 85 -13.42 -5.75 -8.92
C LYS A 85 -14.10 -5.70 -10.29
N LYS A 86 -15.19 -6.46 -10.46
CA LYS A 86 -15.96 -6.51 -11.71
C LYS A 86 -16.58 -5.16 -12.06
N VAL A 87 -17.09 -4.45 -11.04
CA VAL A 87 -17.65 -3.11 -11.22
C VAL A 87 -16.57 -2.13 -11.64
N PHE A 88 -15.41 -2.15 -10.98
CA PHE A 88 -14.28 -1.30 -11.36
C PHE A 88 -13.80 -1.60 -12.77
N ASP A 89 -13.62 -2.86 -13.14
CA ASP A 89 -13.19 -3.27 -14.48
C ASP A 89 -14.19 -2.77 -15.54
N PHE A 90 -15.50 -2.91 -15.29
CA PHE A 90 -16.54 -2.38 -16.18
C PHE A 90 -16.44 -0.86 -16.34
N ILE A 91 -16.28 -0.12 -15.24
CA ILE A 91 -16.14 1.35 -15.27
C ILE A 91 -14.89 1.76 -16.04
N ILE A 92 -13.74 1.13 -15.76
CA ILE A 92 -12.47 1.45 -16.42
C ILE A 92 -12.58 1.19 -17.93
N THR A 93 -13.06 0.01 -18.34
CA THR A 93 -13.23 -0.32 -19.75
C THR A 93 -14.22 0.64 -20.44
N GLY A 94 -15.32 0.99 -19.77
CA GLY A 94 -16.29 1.96 -20.29
C GLY A 94 -15.67 3.35 -20.49
N LEU A 95 -14.89 3.83 -19.52
CA LEU A 95 -14.18 5.11 -19.61
C LEU A 95 -13.10 5.12 -20.69
N GLU A 96 -12.40 4.00 -20.90
CA GLU A 96 -11.43 3.86 -21.99
C GLU A 96 -12.09 3.85 -23.37
N SER A 97 -13.27 3.23 -23.51
CA SER A 97 -14.06 3.32 -24.73
C SER A 97 -14.46 4.77 -25.00
N TYR A 98 -15.03 5.45 -24.01
CA TYR A 98 -15.44 6.84 -24.14
C TYR A 98 -14.28 7.78 -24.48
N ARG A 99 -13.10 7.57 -23.89
CA ARG A 99 -11.89 8.36 -24.19
C ARG A 99 -11.42 8.18 -25.63
N ARG A 100 -11.62 7.02 -26.26
CA ARG A 100 -11.17 6.76 -27.65
C ARG A 100 -12.10 7.32 -28.71
N ASP A 101 -13.33 7.67 -28.33
CA ASP A 101 -14.35 8.22 -29.23
C ASP A 101 -14.30 9.77 -29.30
N MET A 102 -13.36 10.42 -28.60
CA MET A 102 -13.02 11.86 -28.67
C MET A 102 -11.63 12.08 -29.25
#